data_AF-A0A7Z9H7E2-F1
#
_entry.id   AF-A0A7Z9H7E2-F1
#
_cell.length_a   1.000
_cell.length_b   1.000
_cell.length_c   1.000
_cell.angle_alpha   90.00
_cell.angle_beta   90.00
_cell.angle_gamma   90.00
#
_symmetry.space_group_name_H-M   'P 1'
#
loop_
_entity.id
_entity.type
_entity.pdbx_description
1 polymer ?
#
loop_
_entity_poly.entity_id
_entity_poly.type
_entity_poly.pdbx_seq_one_letter_code
_entity_poly.pdbx_strand_id
1 'polypeptide(L)'
;MKSEFSGAASGVGAVWTWTMDEGDGSMTITSAEPTRGIFYEIEVEQGTYLATGIIELAEAEAGTEVTWTQRGDLDGAIARWFGLFFDSMMGPDFEEGLIGLEAAVKGG
;
A
#
# COMPACT_ATOMS: atom_id res chain seq x y z
N MET A 1 10.02 1.33 15.52
CA MET A 1 9.02 1.93 14.61
C MET A 1 8.42 3.16 15.25
N LYS A 2 8.54 4.31 14.58
CA LYS A 2 7.78 5.53 14.87
C LYS A 2 6.96 5.86 13.64
N SER A 3 5.69 6.23 13.80
CA SER A 3 4.83 6.62 12.69
C SER A 3 4.01 7.86 13.03
N GLU A 4 3.70 8.66 12.02
CA GLU A 4 2.90 9.88 12.16
C GLU A 4 1.91 10.01 10.99
N PHE A 5 0.73 10.54 11.30
CA PHE A 5 -0.27 10.92 10.30
C PHE A 5 -0.27 12.45 10.17
N SER A 6 -0.23 12.95 8.94
CA SER A 6 -0.22 14.37 8.63
C SER A 6 -1.01 14.65 7.35
N GLY A 7 -1.14 15.93 6.98
CA GLY A 7 -1.93 16.33 5.82
C GLY A 7 -3.44 16.25 6.07
N ALA A 8 -4.19 15.72 5.10
CA ALA A 8 -5.64 15.60 5.22
C ALA A 8 -6.03 14.56 6.27
N ALA A 9 -7.13 14.80 6.99
CA ALA A 9 -7.64 13.87 8.00
C ALA A 9 -8.16 12.54 7.41
N SER A 10 -8.53 12.53 6.12
CA SER A 10 -8.93 11.34 5.37
C SER A 10 -8.89 11.61 3.86
N GLY A 11 -8.77 10.55 3.04
CA GLY A 11 -8.80 10.64 1.58
C GLY A 11 -7.58 11.34 0.98
N VAL A 12 -7.78 12.06 -0.13
CA VAL A 12 -6.71 12.69 -0.90
C VAL A 12 -5.90 13.68 -0.05
N GLY A 13 -4.58 13.55 -0.09
CA GLY A 13 -3.63 14.37 0.67
C GLY A 13 -3.42 13.91 2.10
N ALA A 14 -4.01 12.79 2.52
CA ALA A 14 -3.64 12.13 3.78
C ALA A 14 -2.25 11.50 3.62
N VAL A 15 -1.38 11.75 4.60
CA VAL A 15 0.01 11.31 4.59
C VAL A 15 0.29 10.47 5.82
N TRP A 16 0.90 9.30 5.61
CA TRP A 16 1.43 8.45 6.66
C TRP A 16 2.95 8.37 6.52
N THR A 17 3.69 8.70 7.57
CA THR A 17 5.16 8.63 7.59
C THR A 17 5.62 7.60 8.59
N TRP A 18 6.76 6.94 8.31
CA TRP A 18 7.36 5.98 9.22
C TRP A 18 8.88 6.10 9.29
N THR A 19 9.42 5.67 10.44
CA THR A 19 10.84 5.49 10.70
C THR A 19 11.06 4.10 11.30
N MET A 20 11.86 3.27 10.62
CA MET A 20 12.21 1.91 11.04
C MET A 20 13.61 1.50 10.56
N ASP A 21 14.16 0.43 11.12
CA ASP A 21 15.54 0.01 10.85
C ASP A 21 15.72 -0.42 9.38
N GLU A 22 14.65 -0.89 8.75
CA GLU A 22 14.59 -1.33 7.35
C GLU A 22 14.37 -0.20 6.33
N GLY A 23 14.17 1.04 6.79
CA GLY A 23 14.10 2.23 5.94
C GLY A 23 12.97 3.18 6.29
N ASP A 24 13.29 4.48 6.24
CA ASP A 24 12.34 5.56 6.50
C ASP A 24 11.55 5.89 5.24
N GLY A 25 10.27 6.22 5.40
CA GLY A 25 9.43 6.51 4.24
C GLY A 25 8.11 7.20 4.55
N SER A 26 7.37 7.45 3.49
CA SER A 26 6.03 8.05 3.54
C SER A 26 5.11 7.46 2.47
N MET A 27 3.81 7.48 2.76
CA MET A 27 2.74 7.12 1.84
C MET A 27 1.74 8.27 1.78
N THR A 28 1.37 8.70 0.58
CA THR A 28 0.39 9.76 0.34
C THR A 28 -0.76 9.26 -0.52
N ILE A 29 -2.00 9.46 -0.08
CA ILE A 29 -3.18 9.15 -0.90
C ILE A 29 -3.34 10.25 -1.96
N THR A 30 -3.32 9.87 -3.24
CA THR A 30 -3.42 10.79 -4.38
C THR A 30 -4.79 10.78 -5.03
N SER A 31 -5.55 9.70 -4.89
CA SER A 31 -6.95 9.61 -5.31
C SER A 31 -7.76 8.74 -4.36
N ALA A 32 -9.01 9.10 -4.12
CA ALA A 32 -9.95 8.31 -3.33
C ALA A 32 -11.37 8.45 -3.90
N GLU A 33 -11.90 7.36 -4.44
CA GLU A 33 -13.24 7.26 -5.00
C GLU A 33 -14.02 6.18 -4.24
N PRO A 34 -15.09 6.50 -3.49
CA PRO A 34 -15.74 5.56 -2.57
C PRO A 34 -16.17 4.21 -3.18
N THR A 35 -16.48 4.16 -4.47
CA THR A 35 -16.95 2.96 -5.18
C THR A 35 -15.91 2.32 -6.09
N ARG A 36 -14.73 2.93 -6.23
CA ARG A 36 -13.67 2.43 -7.12
C ARG A 36 -12.38 2.11 -6.37
N GLY A 37 -12.18 2.72 -5.20
CA GLY A 37 -11.04 2.50 -4.32
C GLY A 37 -10.10 3.70 -4.24
N ILE A 38 -8.82 3.44 -3.95
CA ILE A 38 -7.83 4.49 -3.69
C ILE A 38 -6.56 4.27 -4.51
N PHE A 39 -5.89 5.38 -4.81
CA PHE A 39 -4.53 5.41 -5.37
C PHE A 39 -3.64 6.14 -4.39
N TYR A 40 -2.43 5.62 -4.21
CA TYR A 40 -1.44 6.22 -3.33
C TYR A 40 -0.03 6.08 -3.89
N GLU A 41 0.85 6.95 -3.42
CA GLU A 41 2.27 6.98 -3.75
C GLU A 41 3.08 6.71 -2.49
N ILE A 42 4.18 5.98 -2.63
CA ILE A 42 5.13 5.64 -1.58
C ILE A 42 6.50 6.19 -1.96
N GLU A 43 7.14 6.84 -0.99
CA GLU A 43 8.50 7.32 -1.06
C GLU A 43 9.31 6.71 0.09
N VAL A 44 10.43 6.07 -0.21
CA VAL A 44 11.32 5.45 0.80
C VAL A 44 12.75 5.94 0.58
N GLU A 45 13.51 6.06 1.67
CA GLU A 45 14.91 6.53 1.65
C GLU A 45 15.03 7.89 0.96
N GLN A 46 14.20 8.86 1.36
CA GLN A 46 14.20 10.24 0.84
C GLN A 46 14.11 10.31 -0.71
N GLY A 47 13.25 9.50 -1.31
CA GLY A 47 13.01 9.52 -2.75
C GLY A 47 13.91 8.59 -3.55
N THR A 48 14.75 7.80 -2.88
CA THR A 48 15.58 6.80 -3.53
C THR A 48 14.74 5.68 -4.13
N TYR A 49 13.68 5.26 -3.43
CA TYR A 49 12.74 4.26 -3.92
C TYR A 49 11.34 4.85 -3.99
N LEU A 50 10.75 4.75 -5.18
CA LEU A 50 9.40 5.22 -5.46
C LEU A 50 8.53 4.02 -5.84
N ALA A 51 7.34 3.97 -5.25
CA ALA A 51 6.32 3.01 -5.62
C ALA A 51 4.95 3.67 -5.68
N THR A 52 4.05 3.10 -6.46
CA THR A 52 2.63 3.42 -6.47
C THR A 52 1.85 2.21 -6.03
N GLY A 53 0.71 2.45 -5.40
CA GLY A 53 -0.20 1.38 -5.05
C GLY A 53 -1.65 1.77 -5.29
N ILE A 54 -2.45 0.75 -5.53
CA ILE A 54 -3.85 0.86 -5.89
C ILE A 54 -4.60 -0.21 -5.11
N ILE A 55 -5.66 0.21 -4.43
CA ILE A 55 -6.68 -0.70 -3.91
C ILE A 55 -7.92 -0.45 -4.76
N GLU A 56 -8.29 -1.41 -5.58
CA GLU A 56 -9.46 -1.34 -6.47
C GLU A 56 -10.63 -2.12 -5.86
N LEU A 57 -11.82 -1.55 -6.01
CA LEU A 57 -13.08 -2.17 -5.59
C LEU A 57 -13.90 -2.50 -6.83
N ALA A 58 -14.35 -3.75 -6.94
CA ALA A 58 -15.24 -4.21 -8.01
C ALA A 58 -16.44 -4.95 -7.42
N GLU A 59 -17.60 -4.85 -8.08
CA GLU A 59 -18.77 -5.66 -7.73
C GLU A 59 -18.52 -7.13 -8.07
N ALA A 60 -18.85 -8.02 -7.13
CA ALA A 60 -18.78 -9.47 -7.31
C ALA A 60 -20.12 -10.12 -6.90
N GLU A 61 -20.37 -11.35 -7.36
CA GLU A 61 -21.64 -12.05 -7.11
C GLU A 61 -21.99 -12.17 -5.61
N ALA A 62 -20.98 -12.20 -4.74
CA ALA A 62 -21.12 -12.35 -3.30
C ALA A 62 -20.56 -11.17 -2.48
N GLY A 63 -20.48 -9.97 -3.06
CA GLY A 63 -20.05 -8.76 -2.35
C GLY A 63 -19.13 -7.86 -3.18
N THR A 64 -18.03 -7.44 -2.58
CA THR A 64 -17.01 -6.60 -3.22
C THR A 64 -15.72 -7.38 -3.36
N GLU A 65 -15.20 -7.45 -4.58
CA GLU A 65 -13.84 -7.91 -4.84
C GLU A 65 -12.87 -6.74 -4.59
N VAL A 66 -11.86 -6.99 -3.76
CA VAL A 66 -10.81 -6.03 -3.44
C VAL A 66 -9.52 -6.50 -4.07
N THR A 67 -8.97 -5.72 -5.00
CA THR A 67 -7.67 -6.00 -5.61
C THR A 67 -6.65 -5.00 -5.09
N TRP A 68 -5.57 -5.48 -4.50
CA TRP A 68 -4.47 -4.63 -4.06
C TRP A 68 -3.25 -4.83 -4.97
N THR A 69 -2.88 -3.78 -5.69
CA THR A 69 -1.69 -3.74 -6.55
C THR A 69 -0.66 -2.80 -5.97
N GLN A 70 0.61 -3.22 -5.95
CA GLN A 70 1.75 -2.35 -5.68
C GLN A 70 2.77 -2.46 -6.81
N ARG A 71 3.29 -1.31 -7.26
CA ARG A 71 4.24 -1.19 -8.35
C ARG A 71 5.38 -0.30 -7.92
N GLY A 72 6.59 -0.82 -7.90
CA GLY A 72 7.82 -0.03 -7.71
C GLY A 72 8.86 -0.42 -8.73
N ASP A 73 9.70 0.53 -9.10
CA ASP A 73 10.86 0.26 -9.95
C ASP A 73 12.06 -0.08 -9.05
N LEU A 74 12.67 -1.23 -9.31
CA LEU A 74 13.88 -1.68 -8.63
C LEU A 74 15.02 -1.73 -9.64
N ASP A 75 16.13 -1.08 -9.33
CA ASP A 75 17.30 -1.04 -10.19
C ASP A 75 18.46 -1.91 -9.68
N GLY A 76 19.35 -2.29 -10.60
CA GLY A 76 20.62 -2.95 -10.28
C GLY A 76 20.53 -4.43 -9.90
N ALA A 77 21.54 -4.91 -9.16
CA ALA A 77 21.63 -6.32 -8.74
C ALA A 77 20.53 -6.72 -7.73
N ILE A 78 20.00 -5.73 -6.99
CA ILE A 78 18.93 -5.91 -6.00
C ILE A 78 17.63 -6.33 -6.69
N ALA A 79 17.29 -5.71 -7.83
CA ALA A 79 16.09 -6.05 -8.61
C ALA A 79 16.00 -7.53 -9.00
N ARG A 80 17.14 -8.14 -9.35
CA ARG A 80 17.18 -9.55 -9.81
C ARG A 80 16.86 -10.54 -8.69
N TRP A 81 17.30 -10.27 -7.47
CA TRP A 81 17.05 -11.15 -6.32
C TRP A 81 15.73 -10.81 -5.66
N PHE A 82 15.43 -9.52 -5.49
CA PHE A 82 14.19 -9.07 -4.88
C PHE A 82 12.98 -9.52 -5.71
N GLY A 83 13.02 -9.43 -7.04
CA GLY A 83 11.94 -9.93 -7.90
C GLY A 83 11.69 -11.44 -7.80
N LEU A 84 12.70 -12.26 -7.48
CA LEU A 84 12.54 -13.70 -7.32
C LEU A 84 11.87 -14.08 -5.99
N PHE A 85 12.06 -13.25 -4.95
CA PHE A 85 11.54 -13.52 -3.61
C PHE A 85 10.42 -12.57 -3.19
N PHE A 86 10.01 -11.65 -4.07
CA PHE A 86 9.05 -10.58 -3.76
C PHE A 86 7.75 -11.16 -3.19
N ASP A 87 7.18 -12.15 -3.88
CA ASP A 87 5.95 -12.83 -3.46
C ASP A 87 6.09 -13.45 -2.07
N SER A 88 7.19 -14.16 -1.80
CA SER A 88 7.43 -14.75 -0.48
C SER A 88 7.71 -13.74 0.62
N MET A 89 8.21 -12.54 0.29
CA MET A 89 8.55 -11.50 1.26
C MET A 89 7.36 -10.59 1.58
N MET A 90 6.53 -10.27 0.59
CA MET A 90 5.45 -9.28 0.72
C MET A 90 4.05 -9.90 0.64
N GLY A 91 3.90 -11.06 -0.02
CA GLY A 91 2.62 -11.76 -0.16
C GLY A 91 1.90 -11.99 1.17
N PRO A 92 2.58 -12.47 2.24
CA PRO A 92 1.95 -12.63 3.55
C PRO A 92 1.37 -11.33 4.13
N ASP A 93 2.07 -10.20 3.98
CA ASP A 93 1.61 -8.90 4.47
C ASP A 93 0.38 -8.41 3.69
N PHE A 94 0.37 -8.62 2.36
CA PHE A 94 -0.80 -8.32 1.53
C PHE A 94 -2.01 -9.20 1.90
N GLU A 95 -1.81 -10.50 2.11
CA GLU A 95 -2.86 -11.42 2.56
C GLU A 95 -3.43 -11.01 3.92
N GLU A 96 -2.56 -10.72 4.89
CA GLU A 96 -2.99 -10.25 6.22
C GLU A 96 -3.76 -8.92 6.12
N GLY A 97 -3.31 -8.00 5.27
CA GLY A 97 -4.00 -6.75 5.00
C GLY A 97 -5.41 -6.95 4.42
N LEU A 98 -5.57 -7.85 3.46
CA LEU A 98 -6.87 -8.18 2.85
C LEU A 98 -7.81 -8.85 3.87
N ILE A 99 -7.30 -9.75 4.70
CA ILE A 99 -8.07 -10.36 5.81
C ILE A 99 -8.52 -9.26 6.79
N GLY A 100 -7.64 -8.32 7.12
CA GLY A 100 -7.96 -7.17 7.96
C GLY A 100 -9.08 -6.29 7.39
N LEU A 101 -9.05 -6.04 6.07
CA LEU A 101 -10.11 -5.30 5.38
C LEU A 101 -11.46 -6.02 5.46
N GLU A 102 -11.47 -7.34 5.23
CA GLU A 102 -12.69 -8.15 5.35
C GLU A 102 -13.26 -8.09 6.78
N ALA A 103 -12.40 -8.22 7.79
CA ALA A 103 -12.79 -8.14 9.19
C ALA A 103 -13.35 -6.76 9.58
N ALA A 104 -12.73 -5.69 9.11
CA ALA A 104 -13.17 -4.31 9.38
C ALA A 104 -14.56 -4.02 8.78
N VAL A 105 -14.87 -4.59 7.62
CA VAL A 105 -16.19 -4.43 6.97
C VAL A 105 -17.26 -5.30 7.65
N LYS A 106 -16.94 -6.55 8.02
CA LYS A 106 -17.89 -7.47 8.66
C LYS A 106 -18.18 -7.14 10.12
N GLY A 107 -17.26 -6.47 10.80
CA GLY A 107 -17.39 -6.07 12.20
C GLY A 107 -18.19 -4.78 12.43
N GLY A 108 -18.62 -4.11 11.35
CA GLY A 108 -19.40 -2.86 11.38
C GLY A 108 -20.91 -3.06 11.23
#